data_AF-A0A950UL57-F1
#
_entry.id   AF-A0A950UL57-F1
#
_cell.length_a   1.000
_cell.length_b   1.000
_cell.length_c   1.000
_cell.angle_alpha   90.00
_cell.angle_beta   90.00
_cell.angle_gamma   90.00
#
_symmetry.space_group_name_H-M   'P 1'
#
loop_
_entity.id
_entity.type
_entity.pdbx_description
1 polymer ?
#
loop_
_entity_poly.entity_id
_entity_poly.type
_entity_poly.pdbx_seq_one_letter_code
_entity_poly.pdbx_strand_id
1 'polypeptide(L)'
;MTRKDFVAKAVILPALAGLVIAETAPAQAKGTKAQFKYQDSPHNGQKCSGCNFFIPGSSAKANGACKLVDGSISPNGWCTAYAPKK
;
A
#
# COMPACT_ATOMS: atom_id res chain seq x y z
N MET A 1 16.11 51.68 -15.74
CA MET A 1 16.11 51.57 -17.21
C MET A 1 14.69 51.33 -17.67
N THR A 2 14.07 52.37 -18.22
CA THR A 2 12.72 52.32 -18.77
C THR A 2 12.77 51.81 -20.22
N ARG A 3 11.63 51.30 -20.69
CA ARG A 3 11.06 51.42 -22.06
C ARG A 3 11.01 50.14 -22.91
N LYS A 4 9.74 49.78 -23.18
CA LYS A 4 9.17 49.34 -24.46
C LYS A 4 8.99 47.83 -24.59
N ASP A 5 7.76 47.37 -24.34
CA ASP A 5 6.71 47.25 -25.37
C ASP A 5 6.95 46.00 -26.19
N PHE A 6 6.41 44.87 -25.74
CA PHE A 6 5.92 43.83 -26.64
C PHE A 6 4.72 43.15 -26.00
N VAL A 7 3.68 43.95 -25.72
CA VAL A 7 2.31 43.45 -25.76
C VAL A 7 1.94 43.38 -27.24
N ALA A 8 1.96 42.19 -27.82
CA ALA A 8 1.28 41.92 -29.09
C ALA A 8 1.05 40.43 -29.28
N LYS A 9 -0.04 39.93 -28.67
CA LYS A 9 -1.13 39.20 -29.34
C LYS A 9 -1.83 38.27 -28.35
N ALA A 10 -3.08 38.61 -28.08
CA ALA A 10 -4.04 37.71 -27.49
C ALA A 10 -4.21 36.45 -28.36
N VAL A 11 -4.09 35.28 -27.75
CA VAL A 11 -4.78 34.07 -28.19
C VAL A 11 -5.58 33.59 -27.00
N ILE A 12 -6.89 33.72 -27.14
CA ILE A 12 -7.92 33.28 -26.20
C ILE A 12 -7.94 31.76 -26.20
N LEU A 13 -7.69 31.13 -25.05
CA LEU A 13 -7.99 29.72 -24.78
C LEU A 13 -8.68 29.64 -23.41
N PRO A 14 -10.01 29.46 -23.33
CA PRO A 14 -10.64 29.14 -22.07
C PRO A 14 -10.50 27.63 -21.87
N ALA A 15 -9.46 27.21 -21.15
CA ALA A 15 -9.38 25.86 -20.64
C ALA A 15 -9.05 25.96 -19.16
N LEU A 16 -10.09 25.96 -18.33
CA LEU A 16 -10.02 25.66 -16.90
C LEU A 16 -9.54 24.21 -16.77
N ALA A 17 -8.24 23.99 -16.95
CA ALA A 17 -7.60 22.71 -16.67
C ALA A 17 -7.52 22.58 -15.15
N GLY A 18 -8.49 21.87 -14.58
CA GLY A 18 -8.48 21.51 -13.16
C GLY A 18 -7.18 20.78 -12.83
N LEU A 19 -6.34 21.39 -11.99
CA LEU A 19 -5.24 20.68 -11.36
C LEU A 19 -5.83 19.64 -10.41
N VAL A 20 -5.87 18.38 -10.85
CA VAL A 20 -6.13 17.25 -9.98
C VAL A 20 -4.87 17.08 -9.14
N ILE A 21 -4.88 17.55 -7.90
CA ILE A 21 -3.83 17.28 -6.94
C ILE A 21 -4.01 15.81 -6.55
N ALA A 22 -3.24 14.92 -7.17
CA ALA A 22 -3.17 13.53 -6.75
C ALA A 22 -2.46 13.51 -5.40
N GLU A 23 -3.23 13.40 -4.31
CA GLU A 23 -2.72 13.21 -2.96
C GLU A 23 -1.99 11.87 -2.89
N THR A 24 -0.66 11.89 -3.05
CA THR A 24 0.16 10.70 -2.80
C THR A 24 0.19 10.44 -1.30
N ALA A 25 -0.76 9.65 -0.79
CA ALA A 25 -0.72 9.17 0.58
C ALA A 25 0.60 8.40 0.81
N PRO A 26 1.35 8.68 1.89
CA PRO A 26 2.58 7.95 2.17
C PRO A 26 2.25 6.49 2.45
N ALA A 27 2.73 5.59 1.58
CA ALA A 27 2.68 4.16 1.85
C ALA A 27 3.51 3.88 3.11
N GLN A 28 2.88 3.43 4.19
CA GLN A 28 3.63 3.00 5.38
C GLN A 28 4.53 1.84 5.00
N ALA A 29 5.84 1.96 5.28
CA ALA A 29 6.80 0.93 4.97
C ALA A 29 6.50 -0.34 5.77
N LYS A 30 6.32 -1.46 5.06
CA LYS A 30 6.17 -2.79 5.67
C LYS A 30 7.53 -3.31 6.13
N GLY A 31 7.54 -4.14 7.18
CA GLY A 31 8.75 -4.85 7.60
C GLY A 31 8.93 -6.17 6.85
N THR A 32 10.15 -6.67 6.79
CA THR A 32 10.51 -7.93 6.14
C THR A 32 10.03 -9.16 6.92
N LYS A 33 9.90 -10.29 6.24
CA LYS A 33 9.61 -11.60 6.85
C LYS A 33 10.56 -11.96 8.00
N ALA A 34 11.86 -11.66 7.84
CA ALA A 34 12.87 -11.95 8.86
C ALA A 34 12.63 -11.16 10.15
N GLN A 35 12.30 -9.87 10.06
CA GLN A 35 12.02 -9.01 11.22
C GLN A 35 10.85 -9.55 12.07
N PHE A 36 9.85 -10.15 11.45
CA PHE A 36 8.68 -10.72 12.13
C PHE A 36 8.81 -12.22 12.42
N LYS A 37 9.96 -12.83 12.18
CA LYS A 37 10.18 -14.29 12.28
C LYS A 37 9.06 -15.08 11.58
N TYR A 38 8.72 -14.64 10.37
CA TYR A 38 7.67 -15.26 9.58
C TYR A 38 8.03 -16.70 9.23
N GLN A 39 7.05 -17.59 9.31
CA GLN A 39 7.11 -18.98 8.87
C GLN A 39 5.87 -19.30 8.03
N ASP A 40 5.99 -20.24 7.08
CA ASP A 40 4.88 -20.64 6.21
C ASP A 40 3.93 -21.68 6.84
N SER A 41 4.26 -22.16 8.04
CA SER A 41 3.47 -23.10 8.84
C SER A 41 2.79 -22.42 10.05
N PRO A 42 1.67 -22.98 10.55
CA PRO A 42 1.01 -22.45 11.73
C PRO A 42 1.88 -22.54 12.99
N HIS A 43 1.60 -21.69 13.98
CA HIS A 43 2.23 -21.77 15.30
C HIS A 43 1.15 -21.89 16.37
N ASN A 44 1.09 -23.03 17.08
CA ASN A 44 0.09 -23.29 18.13
C ASN A 44 -1.36 -23.03 17.68
N GLY A 45 -1.72 -23.49 16.48
CA GLY A 45 -3.05 -23.28 15.88
C GLY A 45 -3.30 -21.87 15.33
N GLN A 46 -2.39 -20.92 15.56
CA GLN A 46 -2.46 -19.57 15.01
C GLN A 46 -1.93 -19.57 13.57
N LYS A 47 -2.66 -18.91 12.67
CA LYS A 47 -2.29 -18.79 11.26
C LYS A 47 -2.79 -17.49 10.63
N CYS A 48 -2.14 -17.04 9.57
CA CYS A 48 -2.43 -15.77 8.89
C CYS A 48 -3.90 -15.64 8.49
N SER A 49 -4.55 -16.70 8.02
CA SER A 49 -5.99 -16.66 7.70
C SER A 49 -6.90 -16.25 8.88
N GLY A 50 -6.47 -16.46 10.13
CA GLY A 50 -7.13 -15.99 11.35
C GLY A 50 -6.59 -14.67 11.93
N CYS A 51 -5.62 -14.03 11.25
CA CYS A 51 -4.98 -12.80 11.71
C CYS A 51 -5.70 -11.54 11.20
N ASN A 52 -5.78 -10.51 12.03
CA ASN A 52 -6.42 -9.22 11.72
C ASN A 52 -5.66 -8.39 10.67
N PHE A 53 -4.38 -8.72 10.42
CA PHE A 53 -3.53 -8.03 9.46
C PHE A 53 -3.43 -8.75 8.10
N PHE A 54 -4.00 -9.94 7.98
CA PHE A 54 -3.95 -10.72 6.74
C PHE A 54 -4.94 -10.20 5.72
N ILE A 55 -4.46 -9.99 4.50
CA ILE A 55 -5.24 -9.62 3.33
C ILE A 55 -5.34 -10.89 2.48
N PRO A 56 -6.52 -11.52 2.36
CA PRO A 56 -6.68 -12.77 1.62
C PRO A 56 -6.29 -12.66 0.15
N GLY A 57 -5.78 -13.76 -0.42
CA GLY A 57 -5.57 -13.90 -1.85
C GLY A 57 -6.88 -14.16 -2.61
N SER A 58 -6.76 -14.49 -3.90
CA SER A 58 -7.90 -14.77 -4.79
C SER A 58 -8.76 -15.97 -4.38
N SER A 59 -8.25 -16.83 -3.48
CA SER A 59 -9.00 -17.94 -2.89
C SER A 59 -8.49 -18.23 -1.48
N ALA A 60 -9.22 -19.05 -0.72
CA ALA A 60 -8.84 -19.44 0.64
C ALA A 60 -7.48 -20.17 0.74
N LYS A 61 -6.99 -20.75 -0.36
CA LYS A 61 -5.69 -21.44 -0.43
C LYS A 61 -4.59 -20.58 -1.06
N ALA A 62 -4.96 -19.54 -1.80
CA ALA A 62 -4.00 -18.67 -2.46
C ALA A 62 -3.25 -17.83 -1.43
N ASN A 63 -1.97 -17.56 -1.72
CA ASN A 63 -1.21 -16.60 -0.93
C ASN A 63 -1.85 -15.22 -1.05
N GLY A 64 -1.83 -14.50 0.07
CA GLY A 64 -2.30 -13.13 0.17
C GLY A 64 -1.14 -12.18 0.51
N ALA A 65 -1.49 -11.10 1.18
CA ALA A 65 -0.56 -10.10 1.69
C ALA A 65 -0.78 -9.85 3.19
N CYS A 66 0.11 -9.10 3.81
CA CYS A 66 -0.04 -8.60 5.18
C CYS A 66 0.08 -7.07 5.21
N LYS A 67 -0.62 -6.44 6.15
CA LYS A 67 -0.49 -5.00 6.42
C LYS A 67 0.88 -4.63 7.02
N LEU A 68 1.52 -5.58 7.72
CA LEU A 68 2.78 -5.36 8.45
C LEU A 68 3.99 -6.01 7.79
N VAL A 69 3.81 -7.20 7.20
CA VAL A 69 4.89 -8.01 6.62
C VAL A 69 4.87 -7.85 5.10
N ASP A 70 6.03 -7.55 4.53
CA ASP A 70 6.22 -7.45 3.10
C ASP A 70 6.34 -8.83 2.42
N GLY A 71 5.98 -8.87 1.14
CA GLY A 71 6.00 -10.07 0.30
C GLY A 71 4.73 -10.93 0.38
N SER A 72 4.79 -12.08 -0.31
CA SER A 72 3.69 -13.06 -0.40
C SER A 72 3.49 -13.82 0.92
N ILE A 73 2.25 -13.88 1.42
CA ILE A 73 1.90 -14.43 2.73
C ILE A 73 1.00 -15.67 2.58
N SER A 74 1.43 -16.81 3.09
CA SER A 74 0.64 -18.04 3.12
C SER A 74 -0.56 -17.88 4.07
N PRO A 75 -1.79 -18.32 3.71
CA PRO A 75 -2.91 -18.34 4.65
C PRO A 75 -2.69 -19.28 5.85
N ASN A 76 -1.72 -20.21 5.74
CA ASN A 76 -1.29 -21.10 6.82
C ASN A 76 -0.04 -20.61 7.55
N GLY A 77 0.58 -19.51 7.11
CA GLY A 77 1.78 -18.96 7.74
C GLY A 77 1.50 -18.33 9.09
N TRP A 78 2.54 -17.88 9.76
CA TRP A 78 2.47 -17.20 11.05
C TRP A 78 3.67 -16.26 11.23
N CYS A 79 3.53 -15.23 12.06
CA CYS A 79 4.63 -14.36 12.46
C CYS A 79 4.38 -13.82 13.88
N THR A 80 5.41 -13.24 14.52
CA THR A 80 5.32 -12.77 15.92
C THR A 80 4.31 -11.65 16.14
N ALA A 81 3.90 -10.93 15.09
CA ALA A 81 2.88 -9.89 15.14
C ALA A 81 1.45 -10.44 14.94
N TYR A 82 1.22 -11.74 15.13
CA TYR A 82 -0.11 -12.32 15.04
C TYR A 82 -1.09 -11.64 16.01
N ALA A 83 -2.23 -11.20 15.48
CA ALA A 83 -3.35 -10.71 16.26
C ALA A 83 -4.62 -11.41 15.75
N PRO A 84 -5.36 -12.15 16.60
CA PRO A 84 -6.56 -12.84 16.15
C PRO A 84 -7.61 -11.84 15.64
N LYS A 85 -8.38 -12.24 14.63
CA LYS A 85 -9.58 -11.52 14.22
C LYS A 85 -10.56 -11.40 15.40
N LYS A 86 -11.15 -10.22 15.54
CA LYS A 86 -12.24 -9.96 16.49
C LYS A 86 -13.57 -10.44 15.90
#